data_AF-A0A813GGH0-F1
#
_entry.id   AF-A0A813GGH0-F1
#
_cell.length_a   1.000
_cell.length_b   1.000
_cell.length_c   1.000
_cell.angle_alpha   90.00
_cell.angle_beta   90.00
_cell.angle_gamma   90.00
#
_symmetry.space_group_name_H-M   'P 1'
#
loop_
_entity.id
_entity.type
_entity.pdbx_description
1 polymer ?
#
loop_
_entity_poly.entity_id
_entity_poly.type
_entity_poly.pdbx_seq_one_letter_code
_entity_poly.pdbx_strand_id
1 'polypeptide(L)'
;MTCAGQQGALATAAEDAVSSLPELTPEMAKKLVAAVVSQIQEAISRGGSPGAARLAELRSWGFSDAAQMEDCVRRCCTESDDQYLRSWYSLYRELARVIDPPLVKAEADPNLASARLAKAVSTNHKAMRENQEASIQSSCCWEMAD
;
A
#
# COMPACT_ATOMS: atom_id res chain seq x y z
N MET A 1 -58.28 -19.42 32.72
CA MET A 1 -57.66 -19.72 31.41
C MET A 1 -57.15 -18.39 30.88
N THR A 2 -55.88 -18.08 31.15
CA THR A 2 -55.31 -16.74 31.00
C THR A 2 -54.36 -16.74 29.80
N CYS A 3 -54.50 -15.71 28.98
CA CYS A 3 -53.94 -15.55 27.64
C CYS A 3 -52.41 -15.42 27.62
N ALA A 4 -51.85 -15.83 26.48
CA ALA A 4 -50.47 -15.67 26.06
C ALA A 4 -50.07 -14.20 25.84
N GLY A 5 -48.78 -13.93 26.05
CA GLY A 5 -48.07 -12.71 25.66
C GLY A 5 -46.79 -12.62 26.50
N GLN A 6 -45.60 -12.33 26.00
CA GLN A 6 -45.13 -12.06 24.65
C GLN A 6 -43.60 -12.23 24.72
N GLN A 7 -43.02 -12.95 23.75
CA GLN A 7 -41.58 -12.97 23.50
C GLN A 7 -41.14 -11.63 22.90
N GLY A 8 -39.86 -11.32 23.05
CA GLY A 8 -39.16 -10.52 22.05
C GLY A 8 -38.33 -9.40 22.65
N ALA A 9 -37.11 -9.74 23.05
CA ALA A 9 -36.04 -8.79 23.28
C ALA A 9 -35.81 -7.96 22.01
N LEU A 10 -36.21 -6.69 22.02
CA LEU A 10 -35.73 -5.70 21.08
C LEU A 10 -34.48 -5.05 21.71
N ALA A 11 -33.36 -5.77 21.67
CA ALA A 11 -32.06 -5.15 21.83
C ALA A 11 -31.73 -4.49 20.49
N THR A 12 -32.10 -3.22 20.35
CA THR A 12 -31.55 -2.32 19.33
C THR A 12 -30.07 -2.08 19.66
N ALA A 13 -29.22 -3.04 19.30
CA ALA A 13 -27.80 -2.83 19.13
C ALA A 13 -27.58 -2.32 17.70
N ALA A 14 -27.96 -1.07 17.49
CA ALA A 14 -27.52 -0.27 16.35
C ALA A 14 -26.31 0.56 16.81
N GLU A 15 -25.22 -0.14 17.15
CA GLU A 15 -23.93 0.46 17.44
C GLU A 15 -22.87 -0.33 16.68
N ASP A 16 -21.97 0.39 16.02
CA ASP A 16 -20.74 -0.12 15.41
C ASP A 16 -20.85 -0.98 14.15
N ALA A 17 -21.30 -0.36 13.06
CA ALA A 17 -20.64 -0.60 11.76
C ALA A 17 -19.57 0.48 11.52
N VAL A 18 -18.75 0.78 12.54
CA VAL A 18 -17.43 1.33 12.27
C VAL A 18 -16.73 0.21 11.53
N SER A 19 -16.58 0.36 10.22
CA SER A 19 -15.69 -0.49 9.45
C SER A 19 -14.35 -0.41 10.14
N SER A 20 -14.04 -1.44 10.94
CA SER A 20 -12.79 -1.57 11.66
C SER A 20 -11.73 -1.72 10.59
N LEU A 21 -11.22 -0.58 10.12
CA LEU A 21 -10.10 -0.53 9.20
C LEU A 21 -9.02 -1.45 9.78
N PRO A 22 -8.34 -2.25 8.93
CA PRO A 22 -7.24 -3.07 9.41
C PRO A 22 -6.25 -2.16 10.15
N GLU A 23 -6.05 -2.41 11.43
CA GLU A 23 -5.05 -1.68 12.21
C GLU A 23 -3.68 -2.07 11.68
N LEU A 24 -3.06 -1.14 10.96
CA LEU A 24 -1.80 -1.36 10.27
C LEU A 24 -0.65 -0.94 11.17
N THR A 25 0.15 -1.92 11.60
CA THR A 25 1.45 -1.63 12.19
C THR A 25 2.42 -1.13 11.08
N PRO A 26 3.47 -0.38 11.41
CA PRO A 26 4.46 0.07 10.42
C PRO A 26 5.07 -1.10 9.61
N GLU A 27 5.30 -2.24 10.25
CA GLU A 27 5.81 -3.47 9.65
C GLU A 27 4.84 -4.07 8.65
N MET A 28 3.54 -4.06 8.96
CA MET A 28 2.50 -4.50 8.04
C MET A 28 2.34 -3.51 6.88
N ALA A 29 2.47 -2.21 7.13
CA ALA A 29 2.42 -1.19 6.09
C ALA A 29 3.55 -1.35 5.08
N LYS A 30 4.77 -1.66 5.55
CA LYS A 30 5.92 -1.97 4.68
C LYS A 30 5.61 -3.17 3.77
N LYS A 31 5.10 -4.27 4.35
CA LYS A 31 4.76 -5.49 3.60
C LYS A 31 3.65 -5.25 2.58
N LEU A 32 2.58 -4.55 2.98
CA LEU A 32 1.46 -4.21 2.12
C LEU A 32 1.91 -3.37 0.91
N VAL A 33 2.63 -2.28 1.15
CA VAL A 33 3.08 -1.40 0.06
C VAL A 33 4.03 -2.12 -0.88
N ALA A 34 4.98 -2.90 -0.35
CA ALA A 34 5.89 -3.69 -1.17
C ALA A 34 5.15 -4.73 -2.03
N ALA A 35 4.15 -5.42 -1.47
CA ALA A 35 3.34 -6.39 -2.20
C ALA A 35 2.54 -5.73 -3.33
N VAL A 36 1.83 -4.63 -3.03
CA VAL A 36 1.05 -3.89 -4.02
C VAL A 36 1.92 -3.36 -5.15
N VAL A 37 3.08 -2.76 -4.84
CA VAL A 37 4.01 -2.27 -5.87
C VAL A 37 4.54 -3.41 -6.72
N SER A 38 4.89 -4.55 -6.11
CA SER A 38 5.38 -5.72 -6.86
C SER A 38 4.33 -6.24 -7.84
N GLN A 39 3.06 -6.33 -7.41
CA GLN A 39 1.96 -6.76 -8.28
C GLN A 39 1.70 -5.80 -9.44
N ILE A 40 1.77 -4.49 -9.19
CA ILE A 40 1.66 -3.46 -10.24
C ILE A 40 2.80 -3.63 -11.26
N GLN A 41 4.04 -3.77 -10.80
CA GLN A 41 5.21 -3.92 -11.68
C GLN A 41 5.17 -5.22 -12.48
N GLU A 42 4.73 -6.32 -11.87
CA GLU A 42 4.52 -7.61 -12.56
C GLU A 42 3.45 -7.48 -13.65
N ALA A 43 2.33 -6.82 -13.35
CA ALA A 43 1.27 -6.56 -14.32
C ALA A 43 1.78 -5.71 -15.50
N ILE A 44 2.55 -4.65 -15.23
CA ILE A 44 3.18 -3.84 -16.29
C ILE A 44 4.10 -4.69 -17.15
N SER A 45 4.94 -5.51 -16.54
CA SER A 45 5.93 -6.35 -17.24
C SER A 45 5.27 -7.40 -18.15
N ARG A 46 4.08 -7.87 -17.78
CA ARG A 46 3.29 -8.83 -18.57
C ARG A 46 2.34 -8.17 -19.57
N GLY A 47 2.29 -6.83 -19.65
CA GLY A 47 1.33 -6.10 -20.49
C GLY A 47 -0.12 -6.21 -20.00
N GLY A 48 -0.32 -6.51 -18.71
CA GLY A 48 -1.64 -6.58 -18.07
C GLY A 48 -2.16 -5.23 -17.58
N SER A 49 -3.25 -5.24 -16.81
CA SER A 49 -3.84 -4.04 -16.21
C SER A 49 -3.26 -3.80 -14.80
N PRO A 50 -2.45 -2.75 -14.58
CA PRO A 50 -1.84 -2.51 -13.28
C PRO A 50 -2.86 -2.05 -12.23
N GLY A 51 -3.95 -1.39 -12.65
CA GLY A 51 -5.05 -1.02 -11.76
C GLY A 51 -5.84 -2.23 -11.24
N ALA A 52 -6.07 -3.24 -12.11
CA ALA A 52 -6.70 -4.49 -11.70
C ALA A 52 -5.81 -5.27 -10.71
N ALA A 53 -4.50 -5.32 -10.96
CA ALA A 53 -3.53 -5.96 -10.06
C ALA A 53 -3.47 -5.26 -8.69
N ARG A 54 -3.43 -3.92 -8.67
CA ARG A 54 -3.52 -3.13 -7.43
C ARG A 54 -4.77 -3.47 -6.63
N LEU A 55 -5.95 -3.46 -7.26
CA LEU A 55 -7.21 -3.74 -6.56
C LEU A 55 -7.31 -5.19 -6.08
N ALA A 56 -6.80 -6.15 -6.84
CA ALA A 56 -6.78 -7.55 -6.44
C ALA A 56 -5.92 -7.76 -5.19
N GLU A 57 -4.72 -7.15 -5.15
CA GLU A 57 -3.84 -7.22 -3.98
C GLU A 57 -4.46 -6.47 -2.79
N LEU A 58 -5.02 -5.27 -2.98
CA LEU A 58 -5.67 -4.55 -1.89
C LEU A 58 -6.78 -5.37 -1.21
N ARG A 59 -7.59 -6.07 -2.01
CA ARG A 59 -8.66 -6.94 -1.49
C ARG A 59 -8.13 -8.15 -0.74
N SER A 60 -6.98 -8.72 -1.12
CA SER A 60 -6.37 -9.84 -0.39
C SER A 60 -5.94 -9.42 1.03
N TRP A 61 -5.66 -8.12 1.22
CA TRP A 61 -5.36 -7.49 2.50
C TRP A 61 -6.58 -6.92 3.23
N GLY A 62 -7.79 -7.10 2.69
CA GLY A 62 -9.04 -6.60 3.29
C GLY A 62 -9.35 -5.13 3.02
N PHE A 63 -8.64 -4.47 2.11
CA PHE A 63 -8.97 -3.10 1.68
C PHE A 63 -10.00 -3.12 0.57
N SER A 64 -11.00 -2.22 0.68
CA SER A 64 -12.06 -2.08 -0.32
C SER A 64 -11.59 -1.26 -1.52
N ASP A 65 -10.72 -0.27 -1.28
CA ASP A 65 -10.18 0.63 -2.29
C ASP A 65 -8.78 1.15 -1.92
N ALA A 66 -8.17 1.88 -2.86
CA ALA A 66 -6.84 2.45 -2.71
C ALA A 66 -6.79 3.62 -1.71
N ALA A 67 -7.88 4.39 -1.58
CA ALA A 67 -7.92 5.54 -0.67
C ALA A 67 -7.83 5.08 0.79
N GLN A 68 -8.54 4.01 1.13
CA GLN A 68 -8.51 3.38 2.44
C GLN A 68 -7.10 2.91 2.82
N MET A 69 -6.39 2.27 1.89
CA MET A 69 -5.00 1.84 2.10
C MET A 69 -4.07 3.05 2.26
N GLU A 70 -4.21 4.06 1.41
CA GLU A 70 -3.39 5.27 1.45
C GLU A 70 -3.55 6.04 2.76
N ASP A 71 -4.77 6.13 3.30
CA ASP A 71 -5.03 6.75 4.60
C ASP A 71 -4.37 5.99 5.76
N CYS A 72 -4.36 4.65 5.74
CA CYS A 72 -3.66 3.86 6.75
C CYS A 72 -2.14 4.01 6.64
N VAL A 73 -1.59 3.84 5.43
CA VAL A 73 -0.13 3.92 5.23
C VAL A 73 0.40 5.32 5.51
N ARG A 74 -0.36 6.37 5.17
CA ARG A 74 0.01 7.76 5.49
C ARG A 74 0.15 7.99 6.99
N ARG A 75 -0.78 7.46 7.80
CA ARG A 75 -0.69 7.53 9.28
C ARG A 75 0.56 6.83 9.80
N CYS A 76 0.85 5.63 9.30
CA CYS A 76 2.09 4.93 9.65
C CYS A 76 3.35 5.74 9.25
N CYS A 77 3.35 6.41 8.10
CA CYS A 77 4.47 7.25 7.65
C CYS A 77 4.69 8.50 8.51
N THR A 78 3.62 9.04 9.11
CA THR A 78 3.71 10.23 9.98
C THR A 78 4.10 9.87 11.40
N GLU A 79 3.67 8.71 11.90
CA GLU A 79 3.93 8.24 13.26
C GLU A 79 5.29 7.52 13.38
N SER A 80 5.79 6.97 12.27
CA SER A 80 7.07 6.27 12.20
C SER A 80 8.13 7.11 11.47
N ASP A 81 9.38 7.09 11.96
CA ASP A 81 10.53 7.65 11.24
C ASP A 81 11.18 6.68 10.24
N ASP A 82 10.38 5.74 9.73
CA ASP A 82 10.85 4.69 8.84
C ASP A 82 11.04 5.20 7.40
N GLN A 83 12.30 5.42 7.03
CA GLN A 83 12.70 5.86 5.70
C GLN A 83 12.37 4.82 4.60
N TYR A 84 12.38 3.53 4.94
CA TYR A 84 12.04 2.46 4.00
C TYR A 84 10.56 2.53 3.63
N LEU A 85 9.67 2.66 4.63
CA LEU A 85 8.24 2.82 4.40
C LEU A 85 7.93 4.06 3.55
N ARG A 86 8.53 5.21 3.86
CA ARG A 86 8.35 6.45 3.08
C ARG A 86 8.81 6.31 1.63
N SER A 87 9.92 5.60 1.40
CA SER A 87 10.45 5.36 0.05
C SER A 87 9.50 4.49 -0.77
N TRP A 88 9.04 3.37 -0.20
CA TRP A 88 8.06 2.49 -0.86
C TRP A 88 6.73 3.18 -1.12
N TYR A 89 6.25 3.96 -0.15
CA TYR A 89 5.00 4.69 -0.31
C TYR A 89 5.11 5.77 -1.39
N SER A 90 6.25 6.46 -1.49
CA SER A 90 6.53 7.40 -2.58
C SER A 90 6.50 6.70 -3.96
N LEU A 91 7.15 5.55 -4.10
CA LEU A 91 7.11 4.75 -5.33
C LEU A 91 5.69 4.30 -5.68
N TYR A 92 4.92 3.84 -4.70
CA TYR A 92 3.52 3.49 -4.88
C TYR A 92 2.72 4.68 -5.43
N ARG A 93 2.90 5.90 -4.90
CA ARG A 93 2.19 7.09 -5.39
C ARG A 93 2.53 7.45 -6.84
N GLU A 94 3.78 7.29 -7.26
CA GLU A 94 4.15 7.50 -8.66
C GLU A 94 3.51 6.45 -9.59
N LEU A 95 3.41 5.20 -9.15
CA LEU A 95 2.69 4.15 -9.89
C LEU A 95 1.19 4.42 -9.93
N ALA A 96 0.60 4.85 -8.82
CA ALA A 96 -0.81 5.20 -8.74
C ALA A 96 -1.19 6.32 -9.71
N ARG A 97 -0.32 7.32 -9.93
CA ARG A 97 -0.54 8.38 -10.93
C ARG A 97 -0.61 7.89 -12.37
N VAL A 98 -0.04 6.72 -12.67
CA VAL A 98 -0.12 6.14 -14.01
C VAL A 98 -1.36 5.27 -14.16
N ILE A 99 -1.78 4.63 -13.08
CA ILE A 99 -3.02 3.85 -13.03
C ILE A 99 -4.23 4.79 -13.12
N ASP A 100 -4.26 5.81 -12.26
CA ASP A 100 -5.30 6.83 -12.20
C ASP A 100 -4.67 8.20 -12.49
N PRO A 101 -4.44 8.52 -13.78
CA PRO A 101 -3.93 9.83 -14.13
C PRO A 101 -4.90 10.90 -13.59
N PRO A 102 -4.40 11.88 -12.82
CA PRO A 102 -5.26 12.95 -12.35
C PRO A 102 -5.92 13.59 -13.58
N LEU A 103 -7.21 13.93 -13.46
CA LEU A 103 -7.99 14.63 -14.49
C LEU A 103 -7.47 16.07 -14.63
N VAL A 104 -6.20 16.22 -15.01
CA VAL A 104 -5.61 17.47 -15.47
C VAL A 104 -5.96 17.54 -16.95
N LYS A 105 -6.55 18.65 -17.38
CA LYS A 105 -6.89 18.91 -18.78
C LYS A 105 -5.72 18.47 -19.67
N ALA A 106 -6.02 17.55 -20.58
CA ALA A 106 -5.07 16.81 -21.37
C ALA A 106 -4.15 17.71 -22.19
N GLU A 107 -2.86 17.75 -21.83
CA GLU A 107 -1.73 18.05 -22.73
C GLU A 107 -0.46 17.29 -22.30
N ALA A 108 -0.59 16.07 -21.76
CA ALA A 108 0.56 15.25 -21.39
C ALA A 108 0.66 14.01 -22.31
N ASP A 109 1.66 14.03 -23.18
CA ASP A 109 2.01 12.94 -24.10
C ASP A 109 2.21 11.61 -23.32
N PRO A 110 1.46 10.54 -23.64
CA PRO A 110 1.52 9.27 -22.91
C PRO A 110 2.91 8.61 -22.95
N ASN A 111 3.74 8.92 -23.95
CA ASN A 111 5.12 8.41 -24.02
C ASN A 111 6.03 9.03 -22.94
N LEU A 112 5.76 10.26 -22.50
CA LEU A 112 6.55 10.93 -21.48
C LEU A 112 6.27 10.37 -20.08
N ALA A 113 5.03 9.96 -19.80
CA ALA A 113 4.64 9.33 -18.55
C ALA A 113 5.32 7.97 -18.36
N SER A 114 5.37 7.17 -19.44
CA SER A 114 6.02 5.84 -19.42
C SER A 114 7.54 5.95 -19.22
N ALA A 115 8.19 6.92 -19.86
CA ALA A 115 9.64 7.17 -19.69
C ALA A 115 10.00 7.64 -18.27
N ARG A 116 9.17 8.48 -17.64
CA ARG A 116 9.35 8.91 -16.25
C ARG A 116 9.23 7.76 -15.27
N LEU A 117 8.28 6.85 -15.49
CA LEU A 117 8.12 5.64 -14.69
C LEU A 117 9.35 4.73 -14.77
N ALA A 118 9.83 4.42 -15.98
CA ALA A 118 11.00 3.57 -16.16
C ALA A 118 12.22 4.13 -15.41
N LYS A 119 12.39 5.46 -15.44
CA LYS A 119 13.45 6.16 -14.71
C LYS A 119 13.25 6.11 -13.19
N ALA A 120 12.02 6.31 -12.70
CA ALA A 120 11.70 6.24 -11.27
C ALA A 120 11.87 4.83 -10.70
N VAL A 121 11.46 3.79 -11.44
CA VAL A 121 11.64 2.39 -11.07
C VAL A 121 13.13 2.03 -11.03
N SER A 122 13.90 2.41 -12.06
CA SER A 122 15.34 2.18 -12.09
C SER A 122 16.08 2.85 -10.92
N THR A 123 15.69 4.09 -10.58
CA THR A 123 16.30 4.84 -9.47
C THR A 123 15.97 4.20 -8.12
N ASN A 124 14.71 3.78 -7.91
CA ASN A 124 14.31 3.09 -6.68
C ASN A 124 15.00 1.73 -6.54
N HIS A 125 15.14 0.96 -7.63
CA HIS A 125 15.83 -0.33 -7.59
C HIS A 125 17.31 -0.18 -7.20
N LYS A 126 17.96 0.89 -7.66
CA LYS A 126 19.34 1.22 -7.25
C LYS A 126 19.40 1.58 -5.76
N ALA A 127 18.53 2.46 -5.29
CA ALA A 127 18.49 2.87 -3.88
C ALA A 127 18.20 1.68 -2.93
N MET A 128 17.34 0.75 -3.34
CA MET A 128 17.04 -0.47 -2.59
C MET A 128 18.24 -1.40 -2.48
N ARG A 129 19.04 -1.53 -3.54
CA ARG A 129 20.27 -2.34 -3.51
C ARG A 129 21.30 -1.73 -2.56
N GLU A 130 21.51 -0.42 -2.63
CA GLU A 130 22.43 0.29 -1.74
C GLU A 130 22.00 0.18 -0.26
N ASN A 131 20.69 0.24 0.02
CA ASN A 131 20.17 0.09 1.38
C ASN A 131 20.30 -1.36 1.90
N GLN A 132 20.14 -2.36 1.01
CA GLN A 132 20.37 -3.77 1.35
C GLN A 132 21.85 -4.08 1.61
N GLU A 133 22.76 -3.51 0.82
CA GLU A 133 24.21 -3.62 1.03
C GLU A 133 24.64 -2.96 2.34
N ALA A 134 24.12 -1.77 2.65
CA ALA A 134 24.38 -1.08 3.92
C ALA A 134 23.88 -1.90 5.13
N SER A 135 22.71 -2.55 5.01
CA SER A 135 22.19 -3.42 6.05
C SER A 135 23.05 -4.68 6.26
N ILE A 136 23.61 -5.25 5.19
CA ILE A 136 24.51 -6.41 5.27
C ILE A 136 25.85 -6.03 5.89
N GLN A 137 26.46 -4.91 5.48
CA GLN A 137 27.71 -4.40 6.08
C GLN A 137 27.54 -4.06 7.56
N SER A 138 26.43 -3.44 7.94
CA SER A 138 26.14 -3.14 9.34
C SER A 138 26.02 -4.41 10.18
N SER A 139 25.47 -5.49 9.63
CA SER A 139 25.39 -6.80 10.32
C SER A 139 26.76 -7.47 10.49
N CYS A 140 27.65 -7.36 9.50
CA CYS A 140 28.99 -7.99 9.57
C CYS A 140 29.97 -7.25 10.51
N CYS A 141 29.76 -5.98 10.81
CA CYS A 141 30.67 -5.21 11.68
C CYS A 141 30.61 -5.61 13.17
N TRP A 142 29.58 -6.36 13.60
CA TRP A 142 29.46 -6.81 15.00
C TRP A 142 30.15 -8.15 15.27
N GLU A 143 30.52 -8.93 14.23
CA GLU A 143 31.09 -10.28 14.37
C GLU A 143 32.64 -10.32 14.42
N MET A 144 33.33 -9.18 14.41
CA MET A 144 34.81 -9.11 14.46
C MET A 144 35.35 -8.40 15.71
N ALA A 145 34.59 -8.34 16.80
CA ALA A 145 34.99 -7.68 18.05
C ALA A 145 35.20 -8.63 19.26
N ASP A 146 35.38 -9.94 19.02
CA ASP A 146 35.82 -10.92 20.02
C ASP A 146 37.21 -11.48 19.69
#